data_AF-A0A9E1KTP5-F1
#
_entry.id   AF-A0A9E1KTP5-F1
#
_cell.length_a   1.000
_cell.length_b   1.000
_cell.length_c   1.000
_cell.angle_alpha   90.00
_cell.angle_beta   90.00
_cell.angle_gamma   90.00
#
_symmetry.space_group_name_H-M   'P 1'
#
loop_
_entity.id
_entity.type
_entity.pdbx_description
1 polymer ?
#
loop_
_entity_poly.entity_id
_entity_poly.type
_entity_poly.pdbx_seq_one_letter_code
_entity_poly.pdbx_strand_id
1 'polypeptide(L)'
;MSEAGDVAKAFDKVIDCANSHMLTATYSTSPVPEGGDGSGLIMFSSCTLAEGKTGADAVKIQGEVGAALRGMGNNAASWAMFPALGAGDIDFDYFSVLAFASYADLGAAWEVMVNGGGLRKAAEIRDGAMTCDSPRVYDSRMVRNGAGS
;
A
#
# COMPACT_ATOMS: atom_id res chain seq x y z
N MET A 1 19.18 -31.73 9.23
CA MET A 1 18.93 -30.40 9.82
C MET A 1 20.10 -29.41 9.62
N SER A 2 21.13 -29.74 8.83
CA SER A 2 22.25 -28.83 8.48
C SER A 2 21.86 -27.82 7.39
N GLU A 3 21.23 -28.30 6.32
CA GLU A 3 20.98 -27.51 5.10
C GLU A 3 20.10 -26.28 5.34
N ALA A 4 19.02 -26.41 6.13
CA ALA A 4 18.12 -25.28 6.39
C ALA A 4 18.78 -24.17 7.22
N GLY A 5 19.68 -24.52 8.15
CA GLY A 5 20.40 -23.56 8.97
C GLY A 5 21.49 -22.82 8.19
N ASP A 6 22.14 -23.50 7.24
CA ASP A 6 23.16 -22.90 6.39
C ASP A 6 22.54 -21.98 5.32
N VAL A 7 21.37 -22.34 4.78
CA VAL A 7 20.57 -21.47 3.91
C VAL A 7 20.12 -20.20 4.64
N ALA A 8 19.60 -20.32 5.88
CA ALA A 8 19.20 -19.16 6.67
C ALA A 8 20.39 -18.21 6.95
N LYS A 9 21.56 -18.74 7.32
CA LYS A 9 22.77 -17.93 7.52
C LYS A 9 23.27 -17.26 6.24
N ALA A 10 23.15 -17.94 5.10
CA ALA A 10 23.52 -17.35 3.81
C ALA A 10 22.57 -16.21 3.46
N PHE A 11 21.27 -16.38 3.72
CA PHE A 11 20.25 -15.35 3.55
C PHE A 11 20.48 -14.15 4.48
N ASP A 12 20.73 -14.37 5.77
CA ASP A 12 21.00 -13.31 6.75
C ASP A 12 22.22 -12.45 6.39
N LYS A 13 23.22 -13.04 5.71
CA LYS A 13 24.41 -12.31 5.26
C LYS A 13 24.16 -11.37 4.09
N VAL A 14 23.11 -11.63 3.31
CA VAL A 14 22.83 -10.88 2.07
C VAL A 14 21.56 -10.05 2.16
N ILE A 15 20.69 -10.31 3.14
CA ILE A 15 19.51 -9.49 3.37
C ILE A 15 19.91 -8.19 4.05
N ASP A 16 19.62 -7.08 3.39
CA ASP A 16 19.71 -5.78 4.01
C ASP A 16 18.41 -5.50 4.77
N CYS A 17 18.51 -5.50 6.10
CA CYS A 17 17.39 -5.18 6.96
C CYS A 17 17.29 -3.68 7.31
N ALA A 18 18.14 -2.81 6.77
CA ALA A 18 18.21 -1.40 7.16
C ALA A 18 16.85 -0.67 7.05
N ASN A 19 16.04 -1.03 6.05
CA ASN A 19 14.72 -0.42 5.83
C ASN A 19 13.55 -1.33 6.29
N SER A 20 13.81 -2.39 7.08
CA SER A 20 12.76 -3.31 7.58
C SER A 20 11.90 -2.72 8.68
N HIS A 21 12.41 -1.69 9.35
CA HIS A 21 11.78 -1.09 10.52
C HIS A 21 11.72 0.41 10.36
N MET A 22 10.58 0.90 9.86
CA MET A 22 10.30 2.32 9.77
C MET A 22 8.96 2.66 10.40
N LEU A 23 8.90 3.83 11.01
CA LEU A 23 7.65 4.50 11.30
C LEU A 23 7.15 5.18 10.03
N THR A 24 5.85 5.21 9.86
CA THR A 24 5.21 5.89 8.73
C THR A 24 4.08 6.79 9.20
N ALA A 25 3.91 7.95 8.55
CA ALA A 25 2.74 8.79 8.71
C ALA A 25 1.64 8.39 7.71
N THR A 26 0.46 8.05 8.19
CA THR A 26 -0.65 7.56 7.36
C THR A 26 -1.78 8.57 7.25
N TYR A 27 -2.28 8.79 6.04
CA TYR A 27 -3.42 9.65 5.75
C TYR A 27 -4.49 8.86 5.01
N SER A 28 -5.57 8.51 5.72
CA SER A 28 -6.68 7.75 5.16
C SER A 28 -7.42 8.55 4.10
N THR A 29 -7.64 7.94 2.94
CA THR A 29 -8.35 8.55 1.80
C THR A 29 -9.67 7.85 1.50
N SER A 30 -9.94 6.75 2.19
CA SER A 30 -11.26 6.13 2.27
C SER A 30 -11.57 5.70 3.71
N PRO A 31 -12.86 5.48 4.04
CA PRO A 31 -13.21 4.77 5.26
C PRO A 31 -12.57 3.38 5.27
N VAL A 32 -12.06 2.96 6.42
CA VAL A 32 -11.71 1.56 6.67
C VAL A 32 -13.03 0.84 6.99
N PRO A 33 -13.36 -0.28 6.31
CA PRO A 33 -14.57 -1.03 6.61
C PRO A 33 -14.65 -1.43 8.09
N GLU A 34 -15.79 -1.17 8.73
CA GLU A 34 -16.04 -1.55 10.12
C GLU A 34 -16.20 -3.07 10.26
N GLY A 35 -15.83 -3.63 11.41
CA GLY A 35 -16.14 -5.03 11.78
C GLY A 35 -15.08 -6.07 11.41
N GLY A 36 -13.94 -5.69 10.83
CA GLY A 36 -12.78 -6.57 10.68
C GLY A 36 -11.96 -6.70 11.97
N ASP A 37 -11.20 -7.78 12.12
CA ASP A 37 -10.20 -7.95 13.21
C ASP A 37 -8.94 -7.09 12.98
N GLY A 38 -8.92 -6.31 11.90
CA GLY A 38 -7.79 -5.51 11.45
C GLY A 38 -6.74 -6.31 10.67
N SER A 39 -6.99 -7.59 10.43
CA SER A 39 -6.18 -8.46 9.56
C SER A 39 -6.81 -8.55 8.16
N GLY A 40 -6.04 -9.05 7.20
CA GLY A 40 -6.47 -9.16 5.80
C GLY A 40 -5.28 -9.09 4.86
N LEU A 41 -5.48 -8.52 3.67
CA LEU A 41 -4.43 -8.30 2.70
C LEU A 41 -4.15 -6.82 2.55
N ILE A 42 -2.88 -6.49 2.34
CA ILE A 42 -2.42 -5.13 2.11
C ILE A 42 -1.56 -5.08 0.85
N MET A 43 -1.83 -4.10 0.01
CA MET A 43 -1.10 -3.81 -1.23
C MET A 43 -0.34 -2.50 -1.07
N PHE A 44 0.96 -2.53 -1.31
CA PHE A 44 1.82 -1.34 -1.33
C PHE A 44 2.36 -1.10 -2.74
N SER A 45 2.13 0.10 -3.26
CA SER A 45 2.89 0.65 -4.39
C SER A 45 3.76 1.79 -3.91
N SER A 46 5.06 1.73 -4.17
CA SER A 46 5.98 2.85 -3.97
C SER A 46 5.74 3.88 -5.06
N CYS A 47 5.59 5.13 -4.69
CA CYS A 47 5.22 6.21 -5.59
C CYS A 47 6.18 7.40 -5.48
N THR A 48 6.60 7.90 -6.63
CA THR A 48 7.44 9.10 -6.77
C THR A 48 6.60 10.22 -7.37
N LEU A 49 6.63 11.37 -6.72
CA LEU A 49 5.94 12.59 -7.12
C LEU A 49 6.71 13.30 -8.23
N ALA A 50 5.99 13.91 -9.17
CA ALA A 50 6.59 14.77 -10.17
C ALA A 50 7.15 16.05 -9.53
N GLU A 51 8.06 16.73 -10.23
CA GLU A 51 8.65 17.99 -9.76
C GLU A 51 7.57 19.01 -9.39
N GLY A 52 7.74 19.65 -8.22
CA GLY A 52 6.81 20.65 -7.70
C GLY A 52 5.53 20.09 -7.08
N LYS A 53 5.33 18.76 -7.05
CA LYS A 53 4.24 18.11 -6.30
C LYS A 53 4.63 17.86 -4.84
N THR A 54 3.62 17.80 -3.98
CA THR A 54 3.77 17.67 -2.54
C THR A 54 3.08 16.42 -2.00
N GLY A 55 3.39 16.02 -0.76
CA GLY A 55 2.64 14.96 -0.09
C GLY A 55 1.14 15.24 0.02
N ALA A 56 0.73 16.52 0.13
CA ALA A 56 -0.70 16.88 0.12
C ALA A 56 -1.35 16.57 -1.24
N ASP A 57 -0.64 16.81 -2.34
CA ASP A 57 -1.10 16.39 -3.68
C ASP A 57 -1.22 14.87 -3.76
N ALA A 58 -0.28 14.14 -3.17
CA ALA A 58 -0.31 12.67 -3.12
C ALA A 58 -1.58 12.14 -2.42
N VAL A 59 -1.90 12.69 -1.24
CA VAL A 59 -3.11 12.33 -0.47
C VAL A 59 -4.37 12.63 -1.29
N LYS A 60 -4.43 13.81 -1.92
CA LYS A 60 -5.56 14.21 -2.75
C LYS A 60 -5.76 13.26 -3.93
N ILE A 61 -4.70 13.01 -4.69
CA ILE A 61 -4.73 12.13 -5.87
C ILE A 61 -5.08 10.69 -5.47
N GLN A 62 -4.53 10.19 -4.36
CA GLN A 62 -4.90 8.88 -3.83
C GLN A 62 -6.40 8.79 -3.49
N GLY A 63 -6.98 9.85 -2.92
CA GLY A 63 -8.41 9.95 -2.68
C GLY A 63 -9.25 9.98 -3.96
N GLU A 64 -8.82 10.73 -4.98
CA GLU A 64 -9.48 10.77 -6.29
C GLU A 64 -9.47 9.40 -6.98
N VAL A 65 -8.32 8.70 -6.97
CA VAL A 65 -8.21 7.33 -7.47
C VAL A 65 -9.11 6.38 -6.69
N GLY A 66 -9.07 6.44 -5.35
CA GLY A 66 -9.91 5.60 -4.49
C GLY A 66 -11.41 5.81 -4.73
N ALA A 67 -11.85 7.07 -4.86
CA ALA A 67 -13.23 7.42 -5.16
C ALA A 67 -13.67 6.92 -6.54
N ALA A 68 -12.81 7.08 -7.56
CA ALA A 68 -13.09 6.59 -8.91
C ALA A 68 -13.23 5.07 -8.92
N LEU A 69 -12.29 4.34 -8.32
CA LEU A 69 -12.36 2.87 -8.23
C LEU A 69 -13.57 2.40 -7.43
N ARG A 70 -13.94 3.11 -6.36
CA ARG A 70 -15.16 2.82 -5.59
C ARG A 70 -16.43 2.99 -6.42
N GLY A 71 -16.51 4.05 -7.23
CA GLY A 71 -17.61 4.22 -8.18
C GLY A 71 -17.72 3.08 -9.21
N MET A 72 -16.64 2.33 -9.42
CA MET A 72 -16.57 1.16 -10.29
C MET A 72 -16.78 -0.18 -9.54
N GLY A 73 -17.09 -0.14 -8.23
CA GLY A 73 -17.35 -1.32 -7.40
C GLY A 73 -16.15 -1.85 -6.61
N ASN A 74 -15.02 -1.14 -6.58
CA ASN A 74 -13.88 -1.52 -5.73
C ASN A 74 -14.11 -1.06 -4.28
N ASN A 75 -14.17 -2.01 -3.35
CA ASN A 75 -14.43 -1.74 -1.94
C ASN A 75 -13.17 -1.70 -1.05
N ALA A 76 -11.98 -1.64 -1.65
CA ALA A 76 -10.73 -1.54 -0.89
C ALA A 76 -10.71 -0.32 0.04
N ALA A 77 -10.13 -0.51 1.23
CA ALA A 77 -9.64 0.62 2.02
C ALA A 77 -8.41 1.22 1.32
N SER A 78 -8.21 2.53 1.45
CA SER A 78 -7.15 3.26 0.76
C SER A 78 -6.58 4.37 1.63
N TRP A 79 -5.24 4.49 1.61
CA TRP A 79 -4.52 5.57 2.26
C TRP A 79 -3.19 5.87 1.58
N ALA A 80 -2.65 7.05 1.85
CA ALA A 80 -1.27 7.40 1.55
C ALA A 80 -0.42 7.22 2.81
N MET A 81 0.76 6.61 2.67
CA MET A 81 1.66 6.34 3.79
C MET A 81 3.06 6.88 3.47
N PHE A 82 3.51 7.86 4.25
CA PHE A 82 4.81 8.51 4.07
C PHE A 82 5.85 7.90 5.00
N PRO A 83 7.04 7.53 4.48
CA PRO A 83 8.15 7.16 5.34
C PRO A 83 8.50 8.26 6.35
N ALA A 84 8.86 7.87 7.57
CA ALA A 84 9.21 8.78 8.65
C ALA A 84 10.45 8.26 9.41
N LEU A 85 10.37 8.16 10.74
CA LEU A 85 11.50 7.75 11.56
C LEU A 85 11.99 6.34 11.20
N GLY A 86 13.30 6.16 11.01
CA GLY A 86 13.89 4.85 10.69
C GLY A 86 13.72 4.43 9.22
N ALA A 87 13.22 5.30 8.35
CA ALA A 87 13.07 5.04 6.92
C ALA A 87 14.38 4.72 6.19
N GLY A 88 15.51 5.25 6.67
CA GLY A 88 16.78 5.16 5.96
C GLY A 88 16.77 5.96 4.66
N ASP A 89 17.63 5.56 3.72
CA ASP A 89 17.63 6.11 2.37
C ASP A 89 16.57 5.39 1.53
N ILE A 90 15.58 6.14 1.05
CA ILE A 90 14.47 5.66 0.24
C ILE A 90 14.42 6.45 -1.07
N ASP A 91 14.14 5.76 -2.18
CA ASP A 91 14.13 6.29 -3.56
C ASP A 91 12.73 6.66 -4.09
N PHE A 92 11.73 6.70 -3.21
CA PHE A 92 10.34 7.09 -3.48
C PHE A 92 9.81 7.98 -2.36
N ASP A 93 8.71 8.71 -2.62
CA ASP A 93 8.19 9.71 -1.69
C ASP A 93 7.15 9.16 -0.72
N TYR A 94 6.30 8.24 -1.19
CA TYR A 94 5.24 7.66 -0.38
C TYR A 94 4.77 6.31 -0.90
N PHE A 95 4.04 5.58 -0.08
CA PHE A 95 3.29 4.40 -0.50
C PHE A 95 1.83 4.75 -0.76
N SER A 96 1.34 4.39 -1.95
CA SER A 96 -0.08 4.22 -2.22
C SER A 96 -0.50 2.86 -1.68
N VAL A 97 -1.44 2.84 -0.73
CA VAL A 97 -1.83 1.62 -0.04
C VAL A 97 -3.29 1.31 -0.29
N LEU A 98 -3.56 0.04 -0.60
CA LEU A 98 -4.90 -0.54 -0.63
C LEU A 98 -4.98 -1.72 0.34
N ALA A 99 -6.09 -1.90 1.03
CA ALA A 99 -6.30 -3.07 1.88
C ALA A 99 -7.67 -3.72 1.68
N PHE A 100 -7.69 -5.03 1.92
CA PHE A 100 -8.79 -5.93 1.61
C PHE A 100 -9.01 -6.87 2.81
N ALA A 101 -10.27 -7.18 3.12
CA ALA A 101 -10.57 -8.08 4.23
C ALA A 101 -10.27 -9.55 3.90
N SER A 102 -10.28 -9.91 2.62
CA SER A 102 -10.06 -11.28 2.16
C SER A 102 -9.45 -11.36 0.76
N TYR A 103 -8.95 -12.54 0.38
CA TYR A 103 -8.52 -12.81 -1.00
C TYR A 103 -9.67 -12.69 -2.00
N ALA A 104 -10.92 -12.96 -1.58
CA ALA A 104 -12.09 -12.77 -2.42
C ALA A 104 -12.32 -11.28 -2.73
N ASP A 105 -12.15 -10.41 -1.73
CA ASP A 105 -12.25 -8.96 -1.91
C ASP A 105 -11.12 -8.43 -2.79
N LEU A 106 -9.89 -8.93 -2.61
CA LEU A 106 -8.77 -8.64 -3.50
C LEU A 106 -9.10 -9.07 -4.94
N GLY A 107 -9.60 -10.29 -5.15
CA GLY A 107 -9.98 -10.78 -6.48
C GLY A 107 -11.06 -9.93 -7.14
N ALA A 108 -12.11 -9.56 -6.41
CA ALA A 108 -13.17 -8.67 -6.91
C ALA A 108 -12.63 -7.28 -7.25
N ALA A 109 -11.77 -6.71 -6.41
CA ALA A 109 -11.11 -5.44 -6.70
C ALA A 109 -10.18 -5.54 -7.91
N TRP A 110 -9.47 -6.65 -8.06
CA TRP A 110 -8.58 -6.91 -9.19
C TRP A 110 -9.35 -6.99 -10.51
N GLU A 111 -10.53 -7.63 -10.52
CA GLU A 111 -11.43 -7.64 -11.67
C GLU A 111 -11.82 -6.21 -12.08
N VAL A 112 -12.22 -5.36 -11.13
CA VAL A 112 -12.54 -3.94 -11.39
C VAL A 112 -11.32 -3.19 -11.93
N MET A 113 -10.15 -3.40 -11.34
CA MET A 113 -8.91 -2.71 -11.75
C MET A 113 -8.45 -3.11 -13.14
N VAL A 114 -8.42 -4.40 -13.46
CA VAL A 114 -7.85 -4.92 -14.71
C VAL A 114 -8.89 -4.97 -15.82
N ASN A 115 -10.00 -5.67 -15.62
CA ASN A 115 -11.01 -5.91 -16.65
C ASN A 115 -12.07 -4.80 -16.69
N GLY A 116 -12.37 -4.18 -15.55
CA GLY A 116 -13.25 -3.02 -15.45
C GLY A 116 -12.63 -1.70 -15.93
N GLY A 117 -11.34 -1.69 -16.27
CA GLY A 117 -10.61 -0.50 -16.73
C GLY A 117 -10.17 0.45 -15.62
N GLY A 118 -10.23 0.03 -14.35
CA GLY A 118 -9.85 0.86 -13.20
C GLY A 118 -8.39 1.31 -13.23
N LEU A 119 -7.46 0.49 -13.72
CA LEU A 119 -6.04 0.86 -13.86
C LEU A 119 -5.85 2.00 -14.86
N ARG A 120 -6.57 1.96 -16.00
CA ARG A 120 -6.55 3.08 -16.96
C ARG A 120 -7.10 4.34 -16.32
N LYS A 121 -8.21 4.24 -15.58
CA LYS A 121 -8.80 5.39 -14.90
C LYS A 121 -7.86 5.98 -13.85
N ALA A 122 -7.18 5.13 -13.09
CA ALA A 122 -6.18 5.55 -12.12
C ALA A 122 -4.97 6.23 -12.79
N ALA A 123 -4.51 5.71 -13.94
CA ALA A 123 -3.43 6.32 -14.72
C ALA A 123 -3.82 7.71 -15.24
N GLU A 124 -5.04 7.88 -15.76
CA GLU A 124 -5.56 9.20 -16.19
C GLU A 124 -5.55 10.23 -15.05
N ILE A 125 -5.90 9.82 -13.83
CA ILE A 125 -5.92 10.71 -12.66
C ILE A 125 -4.50 11.07 -12.21
N ARG A 126 -3.56 10.13 -12.31
CA ARG A 126 -2.16 10.29 -11.89
C ARG A 126 -1.28 10.99 -12.91
N ASP A 127 -1.76 11.15 -14.15
CA ASP A 127 -0.96 11.60 -15.28
C ASP A 127 -0.21 12.92 -14.98
N GLY A 128 1.10 12.91 -15.25
CA GLY A 128 1.99 14.03 -15.00
C GLY A 128 2.19 14.43 -13.51
N ALA A 129 1.54 13.78 -12.55
CA ALA A 129 1.65 14.12 -11.13
C ALA A 129 2.49 13.14 -10.33
N MET A 130 2.49 11.86 -10.71
CA MET A 130 3.24 10.82 -10.01
C MET A 130 3.41 9.58 -10.87
N THR A 131 4.38 8.75 -10.49
CA THR A 131 4.52 7.39 -10.99
C THR A 131 4.56 6.44 -9.79
N CYS A 132 3.99 5.25 -9.96
CA CYS A 132 4.00 4.23 -8.91
C CYS A 132 4.45 2.90 -9.51
N ASP A 133 5.14 2.10 -8.72
CA ASP A 133 5.53 0.74 -9.12
C ASP A 133 4.36 -0.25 -9.09
N SER A 134 4.63 -1.45 -9.60
CA SER A 134 3.70 -2.57 -9.48
C SER A 134 3.51 -2.92 -7.99
N PRO A 135 2.26 -3.05 -7.52
CA PRO A 135 2.00 -3.26 -6.11
C PRO A 135 2.54 -4.61 -5.65
N ARG A 136 3.07 -4.63 -4.42
CA ARG A 136 3.39 -5.84 -3.66
C ARG A 136 2.24 -6.14 -2.71
N VAL A 137 1.82 -7.40 -2.63
CA VAL A 137 0.73 -7.87 -1.76
C VAL A 137 1.32 -8.63 -0.57
N TYR A 138 0.81 -8.36 0.63
CA TYR A 138 1.19 -9.07 1.85
C TYR A 138 -0.04 -9.48 2.65
N ASP A 139 0.09 -10.60 3.36
CA ASP A 139 -0.80 -10.90 4.48
C ASP A 139 -0.52 -9.94 5.63
N SER A 140 -1.57 -9.31 6.13
CA SER A 140 -1.53 -8.40 7.27
C SER A 140 -2.23 -9.04 8.45
N ARG A 141 -1.61 -8.92 9.63
CA ARG A 141 -2.16 -9.40 10.89
C ARG A 141 -2.19 -8.26 11.89
N MET A 142 -3.35 -7.99 12.48
CA MET A 142 -3.45 -7.06 13.59
C MET A 142 -2.72 -7.64 14.81
N VAL A 143 -1.65 -6.98 15.24
CA VAL A 143 -0.87 -7.42 16.42
C VAL A 143 -1.36 -6.72 17.69
N ARG A 144 -1.75 -5.45 17.59
CA ARG A 144 -2.29 -4.65 18.71
C ARG A 144 -3.34 -3.68 18.20
N ASN A 145 -4.57 -3.82 18.68
CA ASN A 145 -5.61 -2.83 18.44
C ASN A 145 -5.59 -1.81 19.59
N GLY A 146 -5.30 -0.54 19.28
CA GLY A 146 -5.29 0.55 20.26
C GLY A 146 -6.69 0.96 20.76
N ALA A 147 -7.76 0.42 20.17
CA ALA A 147 -9.14 0.67 20.58
C ALA A 147 -9.55 -0.15 21.84
N GLY A 148 -8.71 -0.13 22.88
CA GLY A 148 -8.87 -0.99 24.07
C GLY A 148 -8.45 -0.34 25.39
N SER A 149 -9.20 0.68 25.82
CA SER A 149 -9.75 0.84 27.18
C SER A 149 -10.81 1.93 27.18
#